data_AF-A0A7X6TKN0-F1
#
_entry.id   AF-A0A7X6TKN0-F1
#
_cell.length_a   1.000
_cell.length_b   1.000
_cell.length_c   1.000
_cell.angle_alpha   90.00
_cell.angle_beta   90.00
_cell.angle_gamma   90.00
#
_symmetry.space_group_name_H-M   'P 1'
#
loop_
_entity.id
_entity.type
_entity.pdbx_description
1 polymer ?
#
loop_
_entity_poly.entity_id
_entity_poly.type
_entity_poly.pdbx_seq_one_letter_code
_entity_poly.pdbx_strand_id
1 'polypeptide(L)'
;MDTLDQVRFVTRSIRAKRLHSVLTGLGIAVGIAAVILLTSMGEGLQRFVLAEFTQFGTNLVSISPGKVTTFGTSLGVIGSERLLTIEDGESLRRRPGVEAVVPVVQGNAEVKAGNRTRRITVYGVGAEMDRAFRLRVQSGRFLPPDDPRTARPYVVLGSRVRQELFPGRNPLGERVQIGNLPLRVIGVMESKGQILGFDMDDTVYLPAVRALDLFNREGLMEIDVLYREGADADEMAAAIRRTLLARHGQEDFTITTQEQMLEVLDSVLGMLTAAVGALGGISLVVGSVGIFTVMTIAVRERTGEIGLLRALGATRGRILSLFLLEGTLLAGLGGAAGLAVGLG
;
A
#
# COMPACT_ATOMS: atom_id res chain seq x y z
N MET A 1 -56.52 10.36 9.89
CA MET A 1 -55.29 9.80 10.49
C MET A 1 -54.22 10.83 10.30
N ASP A 2 -53.80 11.46 11.40
CA ASP A 2 -52.62 12.32 11.43
C ASP A 2 -51.36 11.50 11.16
N THR A 3 -50.30 12.16 10.70
CA THR A 3 -48.99 11.55 10.42
C THR A 3 -48.41 10.82 11.65
N LEU A 4 -48.70 11.33 12.86
CA LEU A 4 -48.30 10.72 14.13
C LEU A 4 -49.03 9.39 14.42
N ASP A 5 -50.31 9.28 14.06
CA ASP A 5 -51.07 8.03 14.21
C ASP A 5 -50.59 6.95 13.24
N GLN A 6 -50.18 7.34 12.04
CA GLN A 6 -49.60 6.41 11.07
C GLN A 6 -48.28 5.82 11.57
N VAL A 7 -47.38 6.65 12.13
CA VAL A 7 -46.11 6.19 12.71
C VAL A 7 -46.34 5.26 13.90
N ARG A 8 -47.30 5.59 14.77
CA ARG A 8 -47.63 4.79 15.98
C ARG A 8 -48.26 3.43 15.63
N PHE A 9 -49.07 3.39 14.57
CA PHE A 9 -49.66 2.15 14.05
C PHE A 9 -48.61 1.23 13.41
N VAL A 10 -47.73 1.81 12.58
CA VAL A 10 -46.64 1.10 11.90
C VAL A 10 -45.64 0.50 12.90
N THR A 11 -45.23 1.26 13.92
CA THR A 11 -44.33 0.76 14.97
C THR A 11 -44.92 -0.39 15.79
N ARG A 12 -46.24 -0.40 16.03
CA ARG A 12 -46.93 -1.53 16.66
C ARG A 12 -46.99 -2.76 15.74
N SER A 13 -47.23 -2.56 14.45
CA SER A 13 -47.26 -3.60 13.42
C SER A 13 -45.91 -4.33 13.32
N ILE A 14 -44.81 -3.56 13.23
CA ILE A 14 -43.44 -4.10 13.18
C ILE A 14 -43.11 -4.92 14.44
N ARG A 15 -43.56 -4.47 15.62
CA ARG A 15 -43.33 -5.18 16.89
C ARG A 15 -44.08 -6.51 17.02
N ALA A 16 -45.16 -6.71 16.26
CA ALA A 16 -45.93 -7.95 16.26
C ALA A 16 -45.25 -9.06 15.44
N LYS A 17 -44.45 -8.70 14.42
CA LYS A 17 -43.71 -9.65 13.55
C LYS A 17 -42.19 -9.54 13.70
N ARG A 18 -41.71 -9.70 14.93
CA ARG A 18 -40.30 -9.48 15.30
C ARG A 18 -39.32 -10.28 14.45
N LEU A 19 -39.58 -11.56 14.17
CA LEU A 19 -38.61 -12.42 13.48
C LEU A 19 -38.32 -11.94 12.05
N HIS A 20 -39.36 -11.63 11.28
CA HIS A 20 -39.21 -11.19 9.89
C HIS A 20 -38.64 -9.78 9.79
N SER A 21 -39.11 -8.84 10.61
CA SER A 21 -38.57 -7.48 10.62
C SER A 21 -37.11 -7.43 11.08
N VAL A 22 -36.72 -8.28 12.03
CA VAL A 22 -35.31 -8.41 12.47
C VAL A 22 -34.44 -9.04 11.39
N LEU A 23 -34.87 -10.14 10.77
CA LEU A 23 -34.08 -10.81 9.71
C LEU A 23 -33.83 -9.89 8.50
N THR A 24 -34.85 -9.15 8.04
CA THR A 24 -34.71 -8.20 6.93
C THR A 24 -33.86 -6.99 7.32
N GLY A 25 -34.11 -6.41 8.50
CA GLY A 25 -33.33 -5.29 9.01
C GLY A 25 -31.85 -5.66 9.20
N LEU A 26 -31.57 -6.87 9.66
CA LEU A 26 -30.21 -7.38 9.87
C LEU A 26 -29.48 -7.62 8.54
N GLY A 27 -30.15 -8.14 7.52
CA GLY A 27 -29.57 -8.25 6.18
C GLY A 27 -29.16 -6.90 5.58
N ILE A 28 -30.02 -5.88 5.73
CA ILE A 28 -29.74 -4.50 5.30
C ILE A 28 -28.59 -3.91 6.11
N ALA A 29 -28.63 -4.06 7.44
CA ALA A 29 -27.62 -3.52 8.34
C ALA A 29 -26.23 -4.12 8.07
N VAL A 30 -26.14 -5.44 7.93
CA VAL A 30 -24.88 -6.13 7.62
C VAL A 30 -24.34 -5.73 6.25
N GLY A 31 -25.21 -5.65 5.23
CA GLY A 31 -24.80 -5.21 3.90
C GLY A 31 -24.24 -3.79 3.89
N ILE A 32 -24.92 -2.85 4.55
CA ILE A 32 -24.46 -1.45 4.65
C ILE A 32 -23.19 -1.34 5.49
N ALA A 33 -23.12 -2.04 6.62
CA ALA A 33 -21.92 -2.04 7.47
C ALA A 33 -20.70 -2.60 6.72
N ALA A 34 -20.84 -3.71 5.99
CA ALA A 34 -19.75 -4.31 5.23
C ALA A 34 -19.20 -3.37 4.15
N VAL A 35 -20.09 -2.66 3.45
CA VAL A 35 -19.67 -1.66 2.44
C VAL A 35 -18.91 -0.52 3.10
N ILE A 36 -19.46 0.07 4.16
CA ILE A 36 -18.84 1.22 4.85
C ILE A 36 -17.47 0.85 5.41
N LEU A 37 -17.37 -0.29 6.10
CA LEU A 37 -16.11 -0.76 6.68
C LEU A 37 -15.05 -0.94 5.59
N LEU A 38 -15.41 -1.61 4.50
CA LEU A 38 -14.44 -1.95 3.47
C LEU A 38 -14.03 -0.74 2.61
N THR A 39 -14.92 0.19 2.33
CA THR A 39 -14.55 1.46 1.68
C THR A 39 -13.65 2.31 2.59
N SER A 40 -13.99 2.39 3.88
CA SER A 40 -13.18 3.15 4.86
C SER A 40 -11.80 2.54 5.06
N MET A 41 -11.70 1.21 5.09
CA MET A 41 -10.43 0.49 5.10
C MET A 41 -9.62 0.75 3.82
N GLY A 42 -10.27 0.75 2.66
CA GLY A 42 -9.64 1.04 1.36
C GLY A 42 -9.02 2.44 1.32
N GLU A 43 -9.78 3.46 1.71
CA GLU A 43 -9.26 4.83 1.81
C GLU A 43 -8.17 4.97 2.88
N GLY A 44 -8.34 4.29 4.03
CA GLY A 44 -7.34 4.26 5.09
C GLY A 44 -6.01 3.66 4.60
N LEU A 45 -6.09 2.55 3.87
CA LEU A 45 -4.94 1.91 3.25
C LEU A 45 -4.31 2.81 2.18
N GLN A 46 -5.11 3.46 1.34
CA GLN A 46 -4.61 4.42 0.35
C GLN A 46 -3.80 5.54 1.01
N ARG A 47 -4.37 6.19 2.04
CA ARG A 47 -3.70 7.26 2.79
C ARG A 47 -2.43 6.77 3.48
N PHE A 48 -2.48 5.57 4.07
CA PHE A 48 -1.32 4.94 4.70
C PHE A 48 -0.20 4.72 3.70
N VAL A 49 -0.48 4.13 2.54
CA VAL A 49 0.54 3.87 1.52
C VAL A 49 1.09 5.18 0.92
N LEU A 50 0.23 6.18 0.68
CA LEU A 50 0.69 7.52 0.25
C LEU A 50 1.63 8.16 1.28
N ALA A 51 1.32 8.06 2.57
CA ALA A 51 2.19 8.55 3.63
C ALA A 51 3.53 7.80 3.66
N GLU A 52 3.50 6.48 3.48
CA GLU A 52 4.71 5.65 3.40
C GLU A 52 5.61 6.01 2.21
N PHE A 53 5.05 6.44 1.07
CA PHE A 53 5.87 6.85 -0.09
C PHE A 53 6.38 8.29 0.02
N THR A 54 5.54 9.21 0.49
CA THR A 54 5.91 10.64 0.60
C THR A 54 6.95 10.92 1.68
N GLN A 55 7.15 10.01 2.65
CA GLN A 55 8.16 10.18 3.70
C GLN A 55 9.60 10.28 3.15
N PHE A 56 9.85 9.76 1.94
CA PHE A 56 11.16 9.76 1.29
C PHE A 56 11.38 10.97 0.36
N GLY A 57 10.34 11.75 0.09
CA GLY A 57 10.28 12.70 -1.02
C GLY A 57 9.32 12.21 -2.10
N THR A 58 8.98 13.10 -3.04
CA THR A 58 8.17 12.78 -4.24
C THR A 58 9.01 12.79 -5.52
N ASN A 59 10.33 12.90 -5.38
CA ASN A 59 11.26 13.29 -6.43
C ASN A 59 12.26 12.18 -6.76
N LEU A 60 11.79 10.94 -6.83
CA LEU A 60 12.60 9.76 -7.11
C LEU A 60 12.18 9.09 -8.41
N VAL A 61 13.17 8.78 -9.24
CA VAL A 61 13.02 7.94 -10.43
C VAL A 61 13.85 6.69 -10.24
N SER A 62 13.19 5.53 -10.29
CA SER A 62 13.84 4.23 -10.27
C SER A 62 14.12 3.76 -11.69
N ILE A 63 15.26 3.11 -11.86
CA ILE A 63 15.70 2.54 -13.13
C ILE A 63 16.08 1.08 -12.87
N SER A 64 15.38 0.14 -13.48
CA SER A 64 15.67 -1.29 -13.40
C SER A 64 16.17 -1.83 -14.75
N PRO A 65 17.07 -2.82 -14.78
CA PRO A 65 17.40 -3.53 -16.02
C PRO A 65 16.17 -4.32 -16.49
N GLY A 66 16.06 -4.57 -17.78
CA GLY A 66 14.91 -5.29 -18.31
C GLY A 66 13.87 -4.37 -18.92
N LYS A 67 13.14 -4.86 -19.93
CA LYS A 67 11.81 -4.33 -20.27
C LYS A 67 10.74 -5.01 -19.42
N VAL A 68 10.11 -4.26 -18.52
CA VAL A 68 8.89 -4.74 -17.85
C VAL A 68 7.76 -4.72 -18.87
N THR A 69 7.52 -5.86 -19.54
CA THR A 69 6.31 -6.04 -20.34
C THR A 69 5.13 -6.35 -19.43
N THR A 70 3.97 -5.79 -19.74
CA THR A 70 2.70 -5.79 -18.97
C THR A 70 2.14 -7.17 -18.58
N PHE A 71 2.82 -8.27 -18.89
CA PHE A 71 2.43 -9.63 -18.53
C PHE A 71 3.29 -10.18 -17.37
N GLY A 72 3.05 -9.66 -16.16
CA GLY A 72 3.07 -10.41 -14.88
C GLY A 72 4.27 -11.30 -14.54
N THR A 73 5.41 -11.17 -15.19
CA THR A 73 6.57 -12.04 -14.97
C THR A 73 7.79 -11.18 -14.60
N SER A 74 7.80 -10.66 -13.38
CA SER A 74 9.03 -10.16 -12.77
C SER A 74 9.70 -11.32 -12.03
N LEU A 75 10.35 -12.19 -12.80
CA LEU A 75 11.44 -13.02 -12.32
C LEU A 75 12.54 -12.79 -13.33
N GLY A 76 13.64 -12.16 -12.90
CA GLY A 76 14.84 -11.91 -13.69
C GLY A 76 15.51 -13.20 -14.15
N VAL A 77 14.85 -13.89 -15.06
CA VAL A 77 15.21 -15.21 -15.57
C VAL A 77 14.89 -15.20 -17.06
N ILE A 78 15.95 -15.04 -17.84
CA ILE A 78 16.06 -15.26 -19.30
C ILE A 78 15.60 -14.07 -20.14
N GLY A 79 16.50 -13.08 -20.25
CA GLY A 79 16.49 -12.06 -21.29
C GLY A 79 17.89 -11.47 -21.41
N SER A 80 18.44 -11.45 -22.62
CA SER A 80 19.75 -10.90 -23.01
C SER A 80 19.80 -9.37 -22.86
N GLU A 81 19.52 -8.86 -21.66
CA GLU A 81 19.49 -7.42 -21.41
C GLU A 81 20.75 -7.01 -20.65
N ARG A 82 21.43 -6.00 -21.17
CA ARG A 82 22.65 -5.46 -20.56
C ARG A 82 22.29 -4.96 -19.16
N LEU A 83 23.03 -5.46 -18.17
CA LEU A 83 22.83 -5.08 -16.78
C LEU A 83 23.20 -3.60 -16.59
N LEU A 84 22.52 -2.95 -15.64
CA LEU A 84 22.89 -1.60 -15.21
C LEU A 84 24.28 -1.63 -14.57
N THR A 85 25.15 -0.72 -14.97
CA THR A 85 26.51 -0.64 -14.44
C THR A 85 26.68 0.55 -13.49
N ILE A 86 27.72 0.52 -12.66
CA ILE A 86 28.10 1.66 -11.82
C ILE A 86 28.38 2.89 -12.70
N GLU A 87 28.96 2.70 -13.88
CA GLU A 87 29.23 3.75 -14.85
C GLU A 87 27.95 4.41 -15.38
N ASP A 88 26.84 3.68 -15.46
CA ASP A 88 25.56 4.24 -15.86
C ASP A 88 25.03 5.18 -14.79
N GLY A 89 25.11 4.78 -13.50
CA GLY A 89 24.80 5.67 -12.38
C GLY A 89 25.67 6.93 -12.36
N GLU A 90 26.97 6.77 -12.58
CA GLU A 90 27.90 7.92 -12.65
C GLU A 90 27.64 8.84 -13.85
N SER A 91 27.10 8.32 -14.95
CA SER A 91 26.69 9.14 -16.08
C SER A 91 25.47 10.01 -15.76
N LEU A 92 24.54 9.49 -14.95
CA LEU A 92 23.34 10.18 -14.50
C LEU A 92 23.67 11.24 -13.43
N ARG A 93 24.63 10.95 -12.55
CA ARG A 93 25.12 11.86 -11.50
C ARG A 93 25.57 13.22 -12.05
N ARG A 94 26.09 13.26 -13.28
CA ARG A 94 26.57 14.49 -13.94
C ARG A 94 25.46 15.30 -14.62
N ARG A 95 24.22 14.81 -14.63
CA ARG A 95 23.11 15.50 -15.33
C ARG A 95 22.61 16.70 -14.51
N PRO A 96 22.26 17.82 -15.18
CA PRO A 96 21.58 18.93 -14.52
C PRO A 96 20.24 18.48 -13.93
N GLY A 97 19.96 18.90 -12.69
CA GLY A 97 18.70 18.59 -12.00
C GLY A 97 18.71 17.29 -11.20
N VAL A 98 19.76 16.48 -11.31
CA VAL A 98 19.99 15.32 -10.42
C VAL A 98 20.66 15.78 -9.14
N GLU A 99 20.11 15.39 -8.00
CA GLU A 99 20.64 15.69 -6.66
C GLU A 99 21.45 14.54 -6.08
N ALA A 100 21.01 13.30 -6.30
CA ALA A 100 21.69 12.11 -5.83
C ALA A 100 21.45 10.93 -6.78
N VAL A 101 22.42 10.02 -6.84
CA VAL A 101 22.28 8.74 -7.55
C VAL A 101 22.67 7.62 -6.63
N VAL A 102 21.73 6.70 -6.40
CA VAL A 102 21.89 5.56 -5.52
C VAL A 102 21.89 4.29 -6.36
N PRO A 103 23.07 3.67 -6.60
CA PRO A 103 23.11 2.33 -7.15
C PRO A 103 22.60 1.34 -6.10
N VAL A 104 21.78 0.37 -6.50
CA VAL A 104 21.19 -0.61 -5.58
C VAL A 104 21.56 -2.02 -5.99
N VAL A 105 22.13 -2.73 -5.02
CA VAL A 105 22.31 -4.18 -5.00
C VAL A 105 21.71 -4.67 -3.69
N GLN A 106 20.98 -5.76 -3.72
CA GLN A 106 20.30 -6.33 -2.57
C GLN A 106 20.49 -7.85 -2.61
N GLY A 107 20.69 -8.42 -1.44
CA GLY A 107 20.77 -9.86 -1.28
C GLY A 107 20.74 -10.22 0.20
N ASN A 108 20.59 -11.51 0.50
CA ASN A 108 20.65 -11.99 1.86
C ASN A 108 22.01 -12.63 2.11
N ALA A 109 22.68 -12.23 3.19
CA ALA A 109 23.96 -12.79 3.58
C ALA A 109 23.99 -13.06 5.08
N GLU A 110 24.88 -13.97 5.46
CA GLU A 110 25.21 -14.21 6.86
C GLU A 110 26.18 -13.13 7.35
N VAL A 111 25.84 -12.47 8.45
CA VAL A 111 26.66 -11.48 9.13
C VAL A 111 27.12 -12.04 10.46
N LYS A 112 28.45 -12.09 10.63
CA LYS A 112 29.11 -12.64 11.80
C LYS A 112 29.94 -11.56 12.49
N ALA A 113 29.77 -11.45 13.81
CA ALA A 113 30.50 -10.57 14.70
C ALA A 113 30.94 -11.36 15.94
N GLY A 114 32.23 -11.70 16.03
CA GLY A 114 32.74 -12.58 17.07
C GLY A 114 32.05 -13.96 17.05
N ASN A 115 31.35 -14.28 18.14
CA ASN A 115 30.61 -15.55 18.31
C ASN A 115 29.12 -15.45 17.93
N ARG A 116 28.65 -14.30 17.43
CA ARG A 116 27.26 -14.11 17.00
C ARG A 116 27.17 -14.09 15.49
N THR A 117 26.12 -14.70 14.99
CA THR A 117 25.86 -14.87 13.56
C THR A 117 24.37 -14.64 13.32
N ARG A 118 24.05 -13.94 12.23
CA ARG A 118 22.67 -13.77 11.79
C ARG A 118 22.58 -13.63 10.27
N ARG A 119 21.55 -14.19 9.67
CA ARG A 119 21.23 -13.98 8.26
C ARG A 119 20.27 -12.81 8.12
N ILE A 120 20.69 -11.79 7.39
CA ILE A 120 19.96 -10.52 7.23
C ILE A 120 20.03 -10.05 5.78
N THR A 121 19.20 -9.05 5.46
CA THR A 121 19.23 -8.38 4.17
C THR A 121 20.37 -7.36 4.12
N VAL A 122 21.15 -7.43 3.05
CA VAL A 122 22.28 -6.55 2.75
C VAL A 122 21.90 -5.66 1.59
N TYR A 123 22.06 -4.35 1.78
CA TYR A 123 21.92 -3.34 0.75
C TYR A 123 23.30 -2.80 0.36
N GLY A 124 23.70 -3.10 -0.86
CA GLY A 124 24.80 -2.48 -1.58
C GLY A 124 24.35 -1.14 -2.15
N VAL A 125 24.77 -0.04 -1.54
CA VAL A 125 24.31 1.31 -1.89
C VAL A 125 25.46 2.30 -2.06
N GLY A 126 25.14 3.47 -2.61
CA GLY A 126 26.04 4.62 -2.66
C GLY A 126 26.06 5.44 -1.36
N ALA A 127 26.96 6.42 -1.29
CA ALA A 127 27.11 7.32 -0.15
C ALA A 127 25.93 8.27 0.08
N GLU A 128 25.04 8.41 -0.91
CA GLU A 128 23.93 9.37 -0.90
C GLU A 128 22.59 8.74 -0.49
N MET A 129 22.57 7.43 -0.21
CA MET A 129 21.36 6.70 0.17
C MET A 129 20.66 7.33 1.39
N ASP A 130 21.44 7.76 2.39
CA ASP A 130 20.89 8.37 3.60
C ASP A 130 20.15 9.69 3.31
N ARG A 131 20.68 10.50 2.39
CA ARG A 131 20.03 11.74 1.95
C ARG A 131 18.83 11.46 1.06
N ALA A 132 18.98 10.57 0.08
CA ALA A 132 17.94 10.23 -0.87
C ALA A 132 16.70 9.65 -0.19
N PHE A 133 16.88 8.81 0.84
CA PHE A 133 15.78 8.18 1.57
C PHE A 133 15.54 8.78 2.97
N ARG A 134 16.08 9.99 3.20
CA ARG A 134 15.95 10.75 4.47
C ARG A 134 16.20 9.87 5.71
N LEU A 135 17.19 8.98 5.63
CA LEU A 135 17.59 8.09 6.71
C LEU A 135 18.55 8.83 7.64
N ARG A 136 18.45 8.55 8.94
CA ARG A 136 19.29 9.17 9.96
C ARG A 136 20.25 8.16 10.56
N VAL A 137 21.47 8.62 10.83
CA VAL A 137 22.50 7.82 11.50
C VAL A 137 22.44 8.15 13.00
N GLN A 138 22.18 7.14 13.82
CA GLN A 138 22.16 7.28 15.28
C GLN A 138 23.56 7.49 15.86
N SER A 139 24.56 6.77 15.34
CA SER A 139 25.94 6.90 15.80
C SER A 139 26.95 6.63 14.69
N GLY A 140 28.08 7.34 14.72
CA GLY A 140 29.09 7.27 13.67
C GLY A 140 28.71 8.11 12.46
N ARG A 141 28.85 7.55 11.26
CA ARG A 141 28.50 8.20 9.99
C ARG A 141 28.01 7.18 8.96
N PHE A 142 27.32 7.66 7.94
CA PHE A 142 26.96 6.82 6.80
C PHE A 142 28.19 6.52 5.91
N LEU A 143 27.98 5.77 4.82
CA LEU A 143 29.03 5.45 3.87
C LEU A 143 29.69 6.74 3.33
N PRO A 144 31.03 6.81 3.31
CA PRO A 144 31.73 7.97 2.75
C PRO A 144 31.60 8.00 1.22
N PRO A 145 31.76 9.18 0.60
CA PRO A 145 31.77 9.34 -0.86
C PRO A 145 33.10 8.84 -1.45
N ASP A 146 33.33 7.53 -1.32
CA ASP A 146 34.46 6.85 -1.95
C ASP A 146 34.24 6.73 -3.46
N ASP A 147 35.31 6.44 -4.21
CA ASP A 147 35.19 6.04 -5.61
C ASP A 147 34.26 4.80 -5.69
N PRO A 148 33.14 4.88 -6.44
CA PRO A 148 32.20 3.77 -6.58
C PRO A 148 32.84 2.46 -7.05
N ARG A 149 33.99 2.50 -7.73
CA ARG A 149 34.71 1.33 -8.25
C ARG A 149 35.66 0.70 -7.25
N THR A 150 36.15 1.46 -6.27
CA THR A 150 37.21 1.01 -5.34
C THR A 150 36.90 1.34 -3.89
N ALA A 151 35.61 1.37 -3.53
CA ALA A 151 35.13 1.76 -2.21
C ALA A 151 35.76 0.95 -1.07
N ARG A 152 36.06 1.62 0.05
CA ARG A 152 36.65 0.97 1.22
C ARG A 152 35.65 -0.03 1.82
N PRO A 153 36.12 -1.13 2.44
CA PRO A 153 35.26 -2.17 3.00
C PRO A 153 34.61 -1.70 4.31
N TYR A 154 33.64 -0.79 4.20
CA TYR A 154 32.87 -0.26 5.30
C TYR A 154 31.45 -0.78 5.30
N VAL A 155 30.85 -0.81 6.49
CA VAL A 155 29.46 -1.18 6.67
C VAL A 155 28.80 -0.28 7.71
N VAL A 156 27.51 -0.02 7.49
CA VAL A 156 26.62 0.67 8.41
C VAL A 156 25.55 -0.32 8.84
N LEU A 157 25.32 -0.44 10.14
CA LEU A 157 24.39 -1.43 10.70
C LEU A 157 23.00 -0.83 10.91
N GLY A 158 21.96 -1.60 10.63
CA GLY A 158 20.60 -1.32 11.13
C GLY A 158 20.53 -1.41 12.66
N SER A 159 19.52 -0.77 13.23
CA SER A 159 19.36 -0.64 14.68
C SER A 159 19.20 -2.01 15.38
N ARG A 160 18.44 -2.94 14.79
CA ARG A 160 18.24 -4.31 15.31
C ARG A 160 19.49 -5.16 15.15
N VAL A 161 20.17 -5.07 14.00
CA VAL A 161 21.44 -5.77 13.77
C VAL A 161 22.49 -5.38 14.81
N ARG A 162 22.58 -4.08 15.13
CA ARG A 162 23.46 -3.58 16.19
C ARG A 162 23.10 -4.16 17.56
N GLN A 163 21.82 -4.21 17.91
CA GLN A 163 21.37 -4.73 19.22
C GLN A 163 21.70 -6.21 19.41
N GLU A 164 21.51 -7.01 18.36
CA GLU A 164 21.71 -8.46 18.43
C GLU A 164 23.17 -8.88 18.33
N LEU A 165 23.95 -8.27 17.41
CA LEU A 165 25.35 -8.63 17.22
C LEU A 165 26.27 -7.99 18.27
N PHE A 166 25.93 -6.79 18.75
CA PHE A 166 26.73 -5.99 19.70
C PHE A 166 25.92 -5.54 20.93
N PRO A 167 25.30 -6.47 21.70
CA PRO A 167 24.53 -6.11 22.88
C PRO A 167 25.41 -5.45 23.94
N GLY A 168 25.01 -4.25 24.37
CA GLY A 168 25.72 -3.47 25.39
C GLY A 168 27.12 -2.98 24.99
N ARG A 169 27.56 -3.20 23.74
CA ARG A 169 28.87 -2.78 23.23
C ARG A 169 28.74 -1.74 22.13
N ASN A 170 29.78 -0.93 21.95
CA ASN A 170 29.88 -0.01 20.82
C ASN A 170 30.40 -0.78 19.58
N PRO A 171 29.64 -0.87 18.48
CA PRO A 171 30.09 -1.57 17.28
C PRO A 171 31.05 -0.72 16.43
N LEU A 172 31.14 0.60 16.65
CA LEU A 172 31.92 1.48 15.79
C LEU A 172 33.41 1.11 15.82
N GLY A 173 33.97 0.89 14.64
CA GLY A 173 35.36 0.52 14.43
C GLY A 173 35.64 -0.99 14.49
N GLU A 174 34.69 -1.80 14.97
CA GLU A 174 34.79 -3.26 14.99
C GLU A 174 34.72 -3.84 13.58
N ARG A 175 35.26 -5.06 13.42
CA ARG A 175 35.17 -5.81 12.17
C ARG A 175 34.00 -6.79 12.23
N VAL A 176 33.23 -6.83 11.16
CA VAL A 176 32.18 -7.83 10.92
C VAL A 176 32.47 -8.56 9.62
N GLN A 177 32.13 -9.83 9.59
CA GLN A 177 32.26 -10.68 8.42
C GLN A 177 30.88 -10.81 7.78
N ILE A 178 30.71 -10.36 6.54
CA ILE A 178 29.46 -10.51 5.78
C ILE A 178 29.74 -11.47 4.63
N GLY A 179 29.18 -12.68 4.72
CA GLY A 179 29.59 -13.79 3.86
C GLY A 179 31.12 -13.98 3.90
N ASN A 180 31.78 -13.81 2.76
CA ASN A 180 33.23 -13.92 2.64
C ASN A 180 33.97 -12.58 2.76
N LEU A 181 33.27 -11.46 2.99
CA LEU A 181 33.84 -10.12 2.99
C LEU A 181 34.03 -9.56 4.42
N PRO A 182 35.27 -9.30 4.88
CA PRO A 182 35.51 -8.58 6.13
C PRO A 182 35.30 -7.07 5.93
N LEU A 183 34.41 -6.49 6.74
CA LEU A 183 34.03 -5.08 6.68
C LEU A 183 34.23 -4.42 8.05
N ARG A 184 34.51 -3.11 8.06
CA ARG A 184 34.63 -2.32 9.28
C ARG A 184 33.34 -1.51 9.50
N VAL A 185 32.78 -1.61 10.69
CA VAL A 185 31.59 -0.84 11.07
C VAL A 185 31.96 0.63 11.26
N ILE A 186 31.27 1.52 10.56
CA ILE A 186 31.50 2.99 10.64
C ILE A 186 30.28 3.78 11.12
N GLY A 187 29.12 3.14 11.17
CA GLY A 187 27.88 3.78 11.58
C GLY A 187 26.80 2.79 11.99
N VAL A 188 25.80 3.31 12.70
CA VAL A 188 24.56 2.62 13.05
C VAL A 188 23.40 3.53 12.72
N MET A 189 22.42 3.01 11.98
CA MET A 189 21.21 3.74 11.60
C MET A 189 20.28 3.94 12.81
N GLU A 190 19.53 5.04 12.81
CA GLU A 190 18.39 5.23 13.69
C GLU A 190 17.29 4.20 13.36
N SER A 191 16.50 3.80 14.36
CA SER A 191 15.40 2.87 14.13
C SER A 191 14.32 3.55 13.31
N LYS A 192 13.97 2.94 12.17
CA LYS A 192 12.90 3.40 11.27
C LYS A 192 11.75 2.40 11.17
N GLY A 193 12.00 1.14 11.54
CA GLY A 193 11.01 0.07 11.49
C GLY A 193 10.82 -0.52 10.09
N GLN A 194 9.60 -1.02 9.84
CA GLN A 194 9.23 -1.59 8.54
C GLN A 194 8.60 -0.54 7.64
N ILE A 195 9.07 -0.47 6.40
CA ILE A 195 8.57 0.43 5.37
C ILE A 195 8.27 -0.40 4.13
N LEU A 196 7.02 -0.35 3.65
CA LEU A 196 6.57 -1.11 2.48
C LEU A 196 6.92 -2.62 2.56
N GLY A 197 6.90 -3.19 3.76
CA GLY A 197 7.25 -4.58 4.03
C GLY A 197 8.75 -4.86 4.17
N PHE A 198 9.61 -3.86 4.02
CA PHE A 198 11.06 -3.97 4.24
C PHE A 198 11.45 -3.47 5.62
N ASP A 199 12.11 -4.32 6.41
CA ASP A 199 12.58 -3.97 7.74
C ASP A 199 13.92 -3.22 7.67
N MET A 200 13.88 -1.89 7.79
CA MET A 200 15.10 -1.06 7.75
C MET A 200 15.99 -1.26 8.99
N ASP A 201 15.43 -1.76 10.09
CA ASP A 201 16.18 -2.00 11.32
C ASP A 201 17.00 -3.30 11.23
N ASP A 202 16.52 -4.26 10.43
CA ASP A 202 17.12 -5.57 10.26
C ASP A 202 17.96 -5.72 8.97
N THR A 203 18.70 -4.66 8.65
CA THR A 203 19.51 -4.58 7.43
C THR A 203 20.91 -4.06 7.68
N VAL A 204 21.79 -4.22 6.70
CA VAL A 204 23.13 -3.61 6.68
C VAL A 204 23.38 -2.95 5.34
N TYR A 205 24.09 -1.82 5.38
CA TYR A 205 24.42 -1.03 4.21
C TYR A 205 25.92 -1.07 3.97
N LEU A 206 26.34 -1.41 2.76
CA LEU A 206 27.75 -1.44 2.33
C LEU A 206 27.88 -0.88 0.91
N PRO A 207 29.08 -0.51 0.44
CA PRO A 207 29.23 0.07 -0.90
C PRO A 207 28.77 -0.89 -2.01
N ALA A 208 28.03 -0.39 -3.01
CA ALA A 208 27.47 -1.21 -4.09
C ALA A 208 28.47 -2.15 -4.76
N VAL A 209 29.70 -1.70 -5.06
CA VAL A 209 30.75 -2.56 -5.65
C VAL A 209 31.11 -3.76 -4.77
N ARG A 210 31.10 -3.58 -3.45
CA ARG A 210 31.37 -4.66 -2.48
C ARG A 210 30.20 -5.64 -2.40
N ALA A 211 28.97 -5.19 -2.63
CA ALA A 211 27.81 -6.06 -2.74
C ALA A 211 27.83 -6.88 -4.03
N LEU A 212 28.23 -6.28 -5.15
CA LEU A 212 28.43 -6.99 -6.43
C LEU A 212 29.42 -8.15 -6.25
N ASP A 213 30.58 -7.87 -5.63
CA ASP A 213 31.59 -8.88 -5.30
C ASP A 213 31.01 -9.98 -4.38
N LEU A 214 30.34 -9.57 -3.31
CA LEU A 214 29.77 -10.48 -2.30
C LEU A 214 28.73 -11.44 -2.90
N PHE A 215 27.89 -10.96 -3.81
CA PHE A 215 26.81 -11.74 -4.43
C PHE A 215 27.18 -12.32 -5.79
N ASN A 216 28.43 -12.16 -6.23
CA ASN A 216 28.93 -12.59 -7.53
C ASN A 216 28.02 -12.11 -8.69
N ARG A 217 27.72 -10.80 -8.71
CA ARG A 217 26.85 -10.15 -9.69
C ARG A 217 27.65 -9.19 -10.56
N GLU A 218 27.34 -9.20 -11.85
CA GLU A 218 28.02 -8.35 -12.85
C GLU A 218 27.39 -6.95 -12.99
N GLY A 219 26.20 -6.73 -12.43
CA GLY A 219 25.52 -5.45 -12.52
C GLY A 219 24.50 -5.18 -11.42
N LEU A 220 24.06 -3.94 -11.38
CA LEU A 220 23.12 -3.38 -10.42
C LEU A 220 21.70 -3.92 -10.69
N MET A 221 20.91 -4.03 -9.63
CA MET A 221 19.49 -4.35 -9.77
C MET A 221 18.64 -3.14 -10.05
N GLU A 222 19.08 -1.97 -9.58
CA GLU A 222 18.33 -0.74 -9.69
C GLU A 222 19.29 0.44 -9.53
N ILE A 223 18.94 1.56 -10.15
CA ILE A 223 19.56 2.86 -9.94
C ILE A 223 18.44 3.83 -9.60
N ASP A 224 18.45 4.35 -8.37
CA ASP A 224 17.54 5.41 -7.97
C ASP A 224 18.18 6.77 -8.20
N VAL A 225 17.44 7.66 -8.85
CA VAL A 225 17.84 9.03 -9.13
C VAL A 225 16.92 9.96 -8.37
N LEU A 226 17.48 10.65 -7.38
CA LEU A 226 16.81 11.76 -6.74
C LEU A 226 17.03 13.01 -7.59
N TYR A 227 15.94 13.67 -7.98
CA TYR A 227 15.99 14.90 -8.76
C TYR A 227 15.49 16.10 -7.96
N ARG A 228 15.75 17.32 -8.42
CA ARG A 228 15.37 18.52 -7.67
C ARG A 228 13.87 18.61 -7.40
N GLU A 229 13.49 18.94 -6.16
CA GLU A 229 12.09 19.20 -5.82
C GLU A 229 11.47 20.26 -6.75
N GLY A 230 10.26 19.98 -7.26
CA GLY A 230 9.53 20.85 -8.19
C GLY A 230 9.95 20.76 -9.66
N ALA A 231 10.95 19.93 -10.02
CA ALA A 231 11.16 19.57 -11.41
C ALA A 231 10.10 18.58 -11.90
N ASP A 232 9.84 18.57 -13.21
CA ASP A 232 8.88 17.66 -13.83
C ASP A 232 9.45 16.24 -13.91
N ALA A 233 8.72 15.27 -13.36
CA ALA A 233 9.13 13.87 -13.28
C ALA A 233 9.26 13.23 -14.66
N ASP A 234 8.36 13.53 -15.59
CA ASP A 234 8.35 13.00 -16.95
C ASP A 234 9.49 13.59 -17.78
N GLU A 235 9.76 14.90 -17.62
CA GLU A 235 10.91 15.55 -18.23
C GLU A 235 12.22 14.91 -17.74
N MET A 236 12.34 14.67 -16.42
CA MET A 236 13.51 14.02 -15.84
C MET A 236 13.65 12.57 -16.33
N ALA A 237 12.57 11.80 -16.36
CA ALA A 237 12.55 10.43 -16.88
C ALA A 237 12.96 10.39 -18.36
N ALA A 238 12.46 11.30 -19.20
CA ALA A 238 12.85 11.43 -20.60
C ALA A 238 14.33 11.85 -20.76
N ALA A 239 14.82 12.69 -19.86
CA ALA A 239 16.22 13.08 -19.77
C ALA A 239 17.14 11.88 -19.46
N ILE A 240 16.80 11.10 -18.42
CA ILE A 240 17.51 9.88 -18.02
C ILE A 240 17.50 8.88 -19.17
N ARG A 241 16.32 8.64 -19.77
CA ARG A 241 16.13 7.75 -20.92
C ARG A 241 17.09 8.07 -22.05
N ARG A 242 17.20 9.36 -22.43
CA ARG A 242 18.11 9.79 -23.51
C ARG A 242 19.58 9.50 -23.17
N THR A 243 20.00 9.69 -21.92
CA THR A 243 21.38 9.41 -21.51
C THR A 243 21.70 7.92 -21.56
N LEU A 244 20.82 7.08 -21.02
CA LEU A 244 21.06 5.64 -21.01
C LEU A 244 20.95 5.06 -22.43
N LEU A 245 19.97 5.50 -23.22
CA LEU A 245 19.83 5.08 -24.62
C LEU A 245 21.08 5.43 -25.45
N ALA A 246 21.66 6.62 -25.25
CA ALA A 246 22.89 7.01 -25.93
C ALA A 246 24.10 6.14 -25.54
N ARG A 247 24.12 5.58 -24.32
CA ARG A 247 25.19 4.71 -23.83
C ARG A 247 25.00 3.25 -24.22
N HIS A 248 23.75 2.77 -24.19
CA HIS A 248 23.42 1.36 -24.40
C HIS A 248 23.14 1.06 -25.88
N GLY A 249 22.74 2.07 -26.66
CA GLY A 249 22.38 1.94 -28.07
C GLY A 249 20.99 1.33 -28.30
N GLN A 250 20.39 0.72 -27.27
CA GLN A 250 19.03 0.21 -27.26
C GLN A 250 18.39 0.48 -25.89
N GLU A 251 17.07 0.35 -25.84
CA GLU A 251 16.32 0.47 -24.59
C GLU A 251 16.22 -0.91 -23.95
N ASP A 252 17.03 -1.16 -22.93
CA ASP A 252 17.19 -2.41 -22.16
C ASP A 252 16.99 -2.17 -20.64
N PHE A 253 16.31 -1.07 -20.33
CA PHE A 253 16.00 -0.60 -18.99
C PHE A 253 14.55 -0.13 -18.93
N THR A 254 13.98 -0.20 -17.74
CA THR A 254 12.67 0.37 -17.41
C THR A 254 12.89 1.54 -16.46
N ILE A 255 12.23 2.65 -16.75
CA ILE A 255 12.22 3.83 -15.89
C ILE A 255 10.84 3.93 -15.28
N THR A 256 10.78 4.00 -13.95
CA THR A 256 9.54 4.13 -13.19
C THR A 256 9.63 5.35 -12.31
N THR A 257 8.70 6.29 -12.51
CA THR A 257 8.56 7.45 -11.62
C THR A 257 7.72 7.08 -10.41
N GLN A 258 7.89 7.84 -9.32
CA GLN A 258 7.08 7.64 -8.14
C GLN A 258 5.59 7.91 -8.42
N GLU A 259 5.26 8.88 -9.27
CA GLU A 259 3.90 9.18 -9.71
C GLU A 259 3.24 8.00 -10.42
N GLN A 260 3.96 7.33 -11.32
CA GLN A 260 3.45 6.14 -12.03
C GLN A 260 3.13 5.00 -11.06
N MET A 261 3.97 4.79 -10.05
CA MET A 261 3.71 3.78 -9.02
C MET A 261 2.47 4.12 -8.19
N LEU A 262 2.28 5.40 -7.83
CA LEU A 262 1.09 5.85 -7.13
C LEU A 262 -0.18 5.72 -7.99
N GLU A 263 -0.09 5.99 -9.30
CA GLU A 263 -1.20 5.81 -10.23
C GLU A 263 -1.62 4.34 -10.36
N VAL A 264 -0.65 3.42 -10.45
CA VAL A 264 -0.93 1.98 -10.46
C VAL A 264 -1.61 1.56 -9.17
N LEU A 265 -1.12 2.02 -8.02
CA LEU A 265 -1.75 1.73 -6.73
C LEU A 265 -3.18 2.27 -6.65
N ASP A 266 -3.40 3.52 -7.05
CA ASP A 266 -4.72 4.15 -7.06
C ASP A 266 -5.70 3.39 -7.97
N SER A 267 -5.22 2.94 -9.13
CA SER A 267 -5.99 2.09 -10.05
C SER A 267 -6.38 0.74 -9.41
N VAL A 268 -5.45 0.07 -8.72
CA VAL A 268 -5.72 -1.20 -8.02
C VAL A 268 -6.72 -0.98 -6.87
N LEU A 269 -6.52 0.04 -6.04
CA LEU A 269 -7.41 0.35 -4.92
C LEU A 269 -8.79 0.80 -5.41
N GLY A 270 -8.86 1.56 -6.49
CA GLY A 270 -10.10 1.95 -7.16
C GLY A 270 -10.86 0.74 -7.68
N MET A 271 -10.17 -0.23 -8.30
CA MET A 271 -10.78 -1.48 -8.76
C MET A 271 -11.32 -2.33 -7.60
N LEU A 272 -10.55 -2.46 -6.51
CA LEU A 272 -11.00 -3.15 -5.31
C LEU A 272 -12.23 -2.46 -4.70
N THR A 273 -12.20 -1.13 -4.60
CA THR A 273 -13.32 -0.33 -4.09
C THR A 273 -14.56 -0.50 -4.97
N ALA A 274 -14.42 -0.52 -6.29
CA ALA A 274 -15.51 -0.76 -7.22
C ALA A 274 -16.10 -2.18 -7.08
N ALA A 275 -15.25 -3.21 -6.97
CA ALA A 275 -15.68 -4.59 -6.75
C ALA A 275 -16.48 -4.74 -5.46
N VAL A 276 -16.02 -4.09 -4.39
CA VAL A 276 -16.70 -4.03 -3.10
C VAL A 276 -18.02 -3.28 -3.19
N GLY A 277 -18.03 -2.14 -3.88
CA GLY A 277 -19.26 -1.40 -4.16
C GLY A 277 -20.28 -2.25 -4.90
N ALA A 278 -19.85 -3.08 -5.86
CA ALA A 278 -20.72 -4.02 -6.57
C ALA A 278 -21.30 -5.10 -5.64
N LEU A 279 -20.48 -5.69 -4.75
CA LEU A 279 -20.94 -6.64 -3.73
C LEU A 279 -21.93 -5.99 -2.75
N GLY A 280 -21.68 -4.73 -2.39
CA GLY A 280 -22.59 -3.88 -1.64
C GLY A 280 -23.92 -3.68 -2.34
N GLY A 281 -23.88 -3.39 -3.64
CA GLY A 281 -25.05 -3.28 -4.50
C GLY A 281 -25.87 -4.57 -4.52
N ILE A 282 -25.23 -5.74 -4.63
CA ILE A 282 -25.91 -7.04 -4.54
C ILE A 282 -26.60 -7.20 -3.18
N SER A 283 -25.92 -6.83 -2.09
CA SER A 283 -26.49 -6.90 -0.73
C SER A 283 -27.71 -5.99 -0.58
N LEU A 284 -27.70 -4.80 -1.21
CA LEU A 284 -28.85 -3.90 -1.25
C LEU A 284 -30.02 -4.51 -2.02
N VAL A 285 -29.75 -5.19 -3.15
CA VAL A 285 -30.78 -5.92 -3.92
C VAL A 285 -31.37 -7.05 -3.09
N VAL A 286 -30.55 -7.87 -2.43
CA VAL A 286 -31.03 -8.94 -1.54
C VAL A 286 -31.86 -8.39 -0.39
N GLY A 287 -31.42 -7.30 0.24
CA GLY A 287 -32.18 -6.58 1.25
C GLY A 287 -33.53 -6.07 0.72
N SER A 288 -33.55 -5.54 -0.51
CA SER A 288 -34.76 -5.06 -1.18
C SER A 288 -35.76 -6.19 -1.47
N VAL A 289 -35.28 -7.35 -1.93
CA VAL A 289 -36.11 -8.55 -2.09
C VAL A 289 -36.65 -9.02 -0.74
N GLY A 290 -35.83 -8.97 0.31
CA GLY A 290 -36.25 -9.26 1.68
C GLY A 290 -37.40 -8.36 2.15
N ILE A 291 -37.31 -7.05 1.93
CA ILE A 291 -38.39 -6.10 2.22
C ILE A 291 -39.64 -6.47 1.42
N PHE A 292 -39.50 -6.75 0.12
CA PHE A 292 -40.62 -7.12 -0.74
C PHE A 292 -41.34 -8.38 -0.25
N THR A 293 -40.59 -9.42 0.13
CA THR A 293 -41.16 -10.67 0.66
C THR A 293 -41.89 -10.43 1.97
N VAL A 294 -41.29 -9.70 2.91
CA VAL A 294 -41.93 -9.39 4.20
C VAL A 294 -43.19 -8.54 3.99
N MET A 295 -43.15 -7.55 3.11
CA MET A 295 -44.33 -6.74 2.79
C MET A 295 -45.43 -7.57 2.10
N THR A 296 -45.09 -8.48 1.20
CA THR A 296 -46.08 -9.35 0.55
C THR A 296 -46.79 -10.24 1.57
N ILE A 297 -46.05 -10.83 2.51
CA ILE A 297 -46.60 -11.64 3.60
C ILE A 297 -47.48 -10.76 4.52
N ALA A 298 -47.01 -9.57 4.89
CA ALA A 298 -47.77 -8.62 5.72
C ALA A 298 -49.10 -8.21 5.08
N VAL A 299 -49.11 -7.92 3.77
CA VAL A 299 -50.35 -7.59 3.05
C VAL A 299 -51.31 -8.77 2.98
N ARG A 300 -50.81 -9.99 2.72
CA ARG A 300 -51.65 -11.20 2.64
C ARG A 300 -52.35 -11.49 3.97
N GLU A 301 -51.61 -11.42 5.08
CA GLU A 301 -52.18 -11.64 6.41
C GLU A 301 -53.15 -10.54 6.85
N ARG A 302 -52.99 -9.30 6.35
CA ARG A 302 -53.84 -8.16 6.70
C ARG A 302 -54.95 -7.87 5.69
N THR A 303 -55.25 -8.81 4.80
CA THR A 303 -56.31 -8.67 3.79
C THR A 303 -57.68 -8.35 4.40
N GLY A 304 -58.02 -8.93 5.55
CA GLY A 304 -59.25 -8.62 6.29
C GLY A 304 -59.31 -7.17 6.81
N GLU A 305 -58.22 -6.66 7.40
CA GLU A 305 -58.13 -5.26 7.84
C GLU A 305 -58.21 -4.28 6.67
N ILE A 306 -57.52 -4.60 5.56
CA ILE A 306 -57.54 -3.79 4.33
C ILE A 306 -58.97 -3.73 3.76
N GLY A 307 -59.69 -4.85 3.76
CA GLY A 307 -61.08 -4.93 3.32
C GLY A 307 -62.01 -4.05 4.18
N LEU A 308 -61.84 -4.07 5.49
CA LEU A 308 -62.61 -3.23 6.42
C LEU A 308 -62.33 -1.74 6.20
N LEU A 309 -61.05 -1.36 6.06
CA LEU A 309 -60.65 0.04 5.78
C LEU A 309 -61.20 0.53 4.44
N ARG A 310 -61.21 -0.32 3.41
CA ARG A 310 -61.83 -0.01 2.11
C ARG A 310 -63.35 0.16 2.22
N ALA A 311 -64.02 -0.70 2.97
CA ALA A 311 -65.47 -0.61 3.21
C ALA A 311 -65.84 0.69 3.95
N LEU A 312 -64.96 1.19 4.81
CA LEU A 312 -65.09 2.47 5.51
C LEU A 312 -64.65 3.68 4.66
N GLY A 313 -64.34 3.50 3.38
CA GLY A 313 -64.06 4.59 2.44
C GLY A 313 -62.58 4.94 2.26
N ALA A 314 -61.63 4.16 2.76
CA ALA A 314 -60.22 4.39 2.49
C ALA A 314 -59.89 4.22 1.00
N THR A 315 -59.22 5.22 0.39
CA THR A 315 -58.80 5.17 -1.01
C THR A 315 -57.60 4.24 -1.22
N ARG A 316 -57.43 3.69 -2.43
CA ARG A 316 -56.28 2.82 -2.79
C ARG A 316 -54.94 3.47 -2.46
N GLY A 317 -54.78 4.76 -2.80
CA GLY A 317 -53.55 5.50 -2.54
C GLY A 317 -53.24 5.66 -1.04
N ARG A 318 -54.27 5.77 -0.19
CA ARG A 318 -54.08 5.89 1.27
C ARG A 318 -53.62 4.57 1.91
N ILE A 319 -54.07 3.44 1.37
CA ILE A 319 -53.59 2.12 1.78
C ILE A 319 -52.17 1.88 1.25
N LEU A 320 -51.89 2.23 -0.01
CA LEU A 320 -50.56 2.10 -0.59
C LEU A 320 -49.51 2.91 0.19
N SER A 321 -49.81 4.18 0.50
CA SER A 321 -48.91 5.04 1.28
C SER A 321 -48.63 4.53 2.69
N LEU A 322 -49.60 3.87 3.35
CA LEU A 322 -49.40 3.25 4.66
C LEU A 322 -48.34 2.14 4.60
N PHE A 323 -48.44 1.22 3.63
CA PHE A 323 -47.48 0.12 3.48
C PHE A 323 -46.12 0.59 2.97
N LEU A 324 -46.09 1.60 2.07
CA LEU A 324 -44.83 2.22 1.65
C LEU A 324 -44.11 2.85 2.85
N LEU A 325 -44.82 3.57 3.72
CA LEU A 325 -44.25 4.16 4.93
C LEU A 325 -43.69 3.08 5.88
N GLU A 326 -44.39 1.95 6.03
CA GLU A 326 -43.92 0.81 6.83
C GLU A 326 -42.62 0.20 6.27
N GLY A 327 -42.55 -0.01 4.95
CA GLY A 327 -41.34 -0.47 4.28
C GLY A 327 -40.18 0.51 4.39
N THR A 328 -40.42 1.81 4.18
CA THR A 328 -39.40 2.85 4.30
C THR A 328 -38.87 2.99 5.72
N LEU A 329 -39.73 2.88 6.75
CA LEU A 329 -39.31 2.90 8.15
C LEU A 329 -38.43 1.68 8.49
N LEU A 330 -38.79 0.49 8.00
CA LEU A 330 -37.96 -0.70 8.18
C LEU A 330 -36.60 -0.58 7.49
N ALA A 331 -36.58 -0.10 6.24
CA ALA A 331 -35.35 0.16 5.51
C ALA A 331 -34.48 1.22 6.20
N GLY A 332 -35.09 2.31 6.67
CA GLY A 332 -34.41 3.38 7.39
C GLY A 332 -33.81 2.92 8.72
N LEU A 333 -34.53 2.09 9.49
CA LEU A 333 -34.01 1.51 10.73
C LEU A 333 -32.86 0.53 10.48
N GLY A 334 -32.98 -0.33 9.46
CA GLY A 334 -31.90 -1.23 9.05
C GLY A 334 -30.67 -0.46 8.57
N GLY A 335 -30.87 0.60 7.79
CA GLY A 335 -29.79 1.48 7.32
C GLY A 335 -29.10 2.25 8.43
N ALA A 336 -29.87 2.82 9.37
CA ALA A 336 -29.32 3.50 10.54
C ALA A 336 -28.52 2.54 11.44
N ALA A 337 -29.02 1.32 11.65
CA ALA A 337 -28.29 0.30 12.39
C ALA A 337 -26.99 -0.12 11.68
N GLY A 338 -27.03 -0.30 10.35
CA GLY A 338 -25.84 -0.58 9.55
C GLY A 338 -24.80 0.53 9.59
N LEU A 339 -25.24 1.79 9.49
CA LEU A 339 -24.38 2.97 9.66
C LEU A 339 -23.75 3.03 11.05
N ALA A 340 -24.53 2.81 12.11
CA ALA A 340 -24.01 2.84 13.48
C ALA A 340 -22.96 1.75 13.72
N VAL A 341 -23.16 0.55 13.15
CA VAL A 341 -22.20 -0.55 13.24
C VAL A 341 -20.97 -0.31 12.34
N GLY A 342 -21.15 0.28 11.17
CA GLY A 342 -20.03 0.54 10.24
C GLY A 342 -19.15 1.73 10.61
N LEU A 343 -19.69 2.71 11.35
CA LEU A 343 -18.93 3.84 11.89
C LEU A 343 -18.31 3.55 13.27
N GLY A 344 -18.80 2.53 13.96
CA GLY A 344 -18.36 2.11 15.29
C GLY A 344 -17.23 1.08 15.27
#